data_AF-A0A395NJB6-F1
#
_entry.id   AF-A0A395NJB6-F1
#
_cell.length_a   1.000
_cell.length_b   1.000
_cell.length_c   1.000
_cell.angle_alpha   90.00
_cell.angle_beta   90.00
_cell.angle_gamma   90.00
#
_symmetry.space_group_name_H-M   'P 1'
#
loop_
_entity.id
_entity.type
_entity.pdbx_description
1 polymer ?
#
loop_
_entity_poly.entity_id
_entity_poly.type
_entity_poly.pdbx_seq_one_letter_code
_entity_poly.pdbx_strand_id
1 'polypeptide(L)'
;MLEARLEQASILKKVVDAIKDLVQDCNFDCNDSGIALQAMDNSHVALVSMMLKAEGFSPYRCDRNIALGVNLTSLTKVLRAAQSEDMLTIKAEDAPDVLNLVFESSENDRISEYDLKLMDIDQEHLGIPETEYAATITMPANEFRRICTDLAAMSESAMKLTSKLLAVGIEASKDGVKFSCNGDIGNGSVTLRSHTNIDKPEQNVDIELTEPVSLTFSLKYLVNFCKAAALSTQVKICLSSEVPLLVEYNLSGSSYLRFYLAPKVCLSFFTFSIGDLCSVHPPDLGARLERSDCNFLDSALKNHVLRFGGACAAGVGGCQPCNHTGYRQWTGTRATAQEITDLYNGLKQSYLDDFDMMLSGYIPGAEGVTAVGSIAKGLKEKFQHAPGKFFWVLDPVMGDNGKLYVAPEVVPAYKALLPYADLILPNQFEAEELSDVKIVDMESLTQAIQVLHEKFRIPHIIITSVSFATPGNPSSNLSVVGSTMTSGRKARTFQISFPSIDCYFCGTGDMFGALITSRIREAVSAVPGLRSRASWLSDDDVAATELPLARAAEKVLASMHEVLAKTRDAMPAVMERTWALLQIEDREDEKKAHYVKSKAAELQLVTNLDSLRSPSIKFAATKI
;
A
#
# COMPACT_ATOMS: atom_id res chain seq x y z
N MET A 1 29.23 29.31 -18.20
CA MET A 1 30.21 28.84 -17.20
C MET A 1 29.62 29.04 -15.81
N LEU A 2 29.89 28.11 -14.90
CA LEU A 2 29.61 28.25 -13.46
C LEU A 2 30.91 28.52 -12.71
N GLU A 3 30.91 29.55 -11.87
CA GLU A 3 31.96 29.84 -10.89
C GLU A 3 31.31 30.29 -9.58
N ALA A 4 31.41 29.47 -8.55
CA ALA A 4 30.79 29.73 -7.24
C ALA A 4 31.81 29.53 -6.11
N ARG A 5 32.10 30.60 -5.36
CA ARG A 5 33.07 30.57 -4.26
C ARG A 5 32.39 30.68 -2.90
N LEU A 6 32.57 29.68 -2.04
CA LEU A 6 32.16 29.67 -0.64
C LEU A 6 33.32 30.08 0.25
N GLU A 7 33.06 31.00 1.19
CA GLU A 7 34.05 31.43 2.19
C GLU A 7 34.44 30.27 3.14
N GLN A 8 33.50 29.38 3.43
CA GLN A 8 33.71 28.22 4.29
C GLN A 8 33.30 26.92 3.59
N ALA A 9 34.29 26.10 3.24
CA ALA A 9 34.08 24.75 2.70
C ALA A 9 33.33 23.83 3.68
N SER A 10 33.36 24.15 4.98
CA SER A 10 32.64 23.40 6.01
C SER A 10 31.12 23.36 5.78
N ILE A 11 30.52 24.38 5.16
CA ILE A 11 29.08 24.42 4.88
C ILE A 11 28.73 23.30 3.90
N LEU A 12 29.36 23.26 2.73
CA LEU A 12 29.08 22.23 1.73
C LEU A 12 29.45 20.83 2.25
N LYS A 13 30.54 20.71 3.02
CA LYS A 13 30.94 19.45 3.65
C LYS A 13 29.87 18.90 4.59
N LYS A 14 29.32 19.74 5.47
CA LYS A 14 28.25 19.35 6.40
C LYS A 14 26.94 19.04 5.67
N VAL A 15 26.62 19.78 4.60
CA VAL A 15 25.44 19.51 3.76
C VAL A 15 25.58 18.14 3.09
N VAL A 16 26.70 17.87 2.42
CA VAL A 16 26.97 16.57 1.77
C VAL A 16 26.96 15.43 2.77
N ASP A 17 27.52 15.63 3.98
CA ASP A 17 27.51 14.62 5.05
C ASP A 17 26.10 14.27 5.54
N ALA A 18 25.16 15.23 5.51
CA ALA A 18 23.77 15.01 5.88
C ALA A 18 22.96 14.27 4.80
N ILE A 19 23.29 14.46 3.52
CA ILE A 19 22.51 13.89 2.40
C ILE A 19 23.04 12.55 1.86
N LYS A 20 24.35 12.26 2.01
CA LYS A 20 25.00 11.08 1.42
C LYS A 20 24.40 9.73 1.82
N ASP A 21 23.75 9.66 2.99
CA ASP A 21 23.16 8.42 3.50
C ASP A 21 21.69 8.23 3.06
N LEU A 22 21.11 9.26 2.44
CA LEU A 22 19.77 9.24 1.85
C LEU A 22 19.83 8.99 0.34
N VAL A 23 20.79 9.63 -0.34
CA VAL A 23 20.91 9.63 -1.80
C VAL A 23 22.36 9.31 -2.18
N GLN A 24 22.55 8.47 -3.20
CA GLN A 24 23.89 8.12 -3.71
C GLN A 24 24.33 9.06 -4.83
N ASP A 25 23.41 9.35 -5.76
CA ASP A 25 23.65 10.14 -6.97
C ASP A 25 22.58 11.23 -7.07
N CYS A 26 22.98 12.47 -7.33
CA CYS A 26 22.06 13.61 -7.39
C CYS A 26 22.54 14.68 -8.39
N ASN A 27 21.59 15.47 -8.88
CA ASN A 27 21.87 16.67 -9.66
C ASN A 27 21.95 17.90 -8.76
N PHE A 28 23.00 18.70 -8.95
CA PHE A 28 23.07 20.08 -8.46
C PHE A 28 22.67 21.03 -9.57
N ASP A 29 21.51 21.65 -9.42
CA ASP A 29 20.95 22.59 -10.39
C ASP A 29 21.44 23.99 -10.08
N CYS A 30 22.30 24.51 -10.94
CA CYS A 30 22.90 25.83 -10.79
C CYS A 30 22.19 26.81 -11.71
N ASN A 31 21.72 27.92 -11.15
CA ASN A 31 21.02 29.00 -11.88
C ASN A 31 21.32 30.36 -11.24
N ASP A 32 20.77 31.45 -11.77
CA ASP A 32 21.02 32.81 -11.26
C ASP A 32 20.62 33.01 -9.78
N SER A 33 19.67 32.21 -9.27
CA SER A 33 19.22 32.29 -7.87
C SER A 33 20.17 31.58 -6.91
N GLY A 34 20.99 30.64 -7.39
CA GLY A 34 21.93 29.87 -6.57
C GLY A 34 22.06 28.41 -7.01
N ILE A 35 22.53 27.57 -6.09
CA ILE A 35 22.71 26.13 -6.29
C ILE A 35 21.61 25.40 -5.52
N ALA A 36 20.75 24.71 -6.26
CA ALA A 36 19.68 23.87 -5.73
C ALA A 36 20.03 22.39 -5.88
N LEU A 37 19.46 21.56 -4.99
CA LEU A 37 19.50 20.12 -5.13
C LEU A 37 18.15 19.58 -4.67
N GLN A 38 17.55 18.73 -5.50
CA GLN A 38 16.36 17.97 -5.15
C GLN A 38 16.59 16.51 -5.50
N ALA A 39 16.38 15.62 -4.53
CA ALA A 39 16.52 14.19 -4.76
C ALA A 39 15.62 13.39 -3.82
N MET A 40 15.18 12.22 -4.30
CA MET A 40 14.45 11.23 -3.51
C MET A 40 15.40 10.11 -3.08
N ASP A 41 15.10 9.48 -1.95
CA ASP A 41 15.77 8.24 -1.54
C ASP A 41 15.35 7.06 -2.43
N ASN A 42 16.13 5.96 -2.41
CA ASN A 42 15.82 4.75 -3.19
C ASN A 42 14.43 4.14 -2.90
N SER A 43 13.82 4.46 -1.75
CA SER A 43 12.49 3.98 -1.38
C SER A 43 11.36 4.94 -1.78
N HIS A 44 11.67 6.13 -2.30
CA HIS A 44 10.73 7.21 -2.60
C HIS A 44 9.84 7.61 -1.40
N VAL A 45 10.36 7.51 -0.18
CA VAL A 45 9.66 7.85 1.08
C VAL A 45 10.14 9.19 1.64
N ALA A 46 11.41 9.53 1.39
CA ALA A 46 12.03 10.76 1.83
C ALA A 46 12.53 11.58 0.64
N LEU A 47 12.28 12.87 0.66
CA LEU A 47 12.78 13.83 -0.32
C LEU A 47 13.66 14.85 0.39
N VAL A 48 14.83 15.12 -0.19
CA VAL A 48 15.70 16.21 0.25
C VAL A 48 15.61 17.35 -0.75
N SER A 49 15.47 18.57 -0.22
CA SER A 49 15.51 19.81 -0.98
C SER A 49 16.48 20.77 -0.30
N MET A 50 17.50 21.15 -1.04
CA MET A 50 18.53 22.10 -0.60
C MET A 50 18.52 23.30 -1.54
N MET A 51 18.65 24.49 -0.97
CA MET A 51 18.86 25.72 -1.73
C MET A 51 19.96 26.54 -1.05
N LEU A 52 21.08 26.72 -1.75
CA LEU A 52 22.13 27.68 -1.41
C LEU A 52 21.97 28.89 -2.32
N LYS A 53 21.49 30.01 -1.78
CA LYS A 53 21.30 31.22 -2.57
C LYS A 53 22.62 31.81 -3.04
N ALA A 54 22.61 32.49 -4.18
CA ALA A 54 23.76 33.19 -4.75
C ALA A 54 24.44 34.16 -3.76
N GLU A 55 23.66 34.78 -2.86
CA GLU A 55 24.15 35.67 -1.79
C GLU A 55 25.13 34.98 -0.82
N GLY A 56 25.07 33.64 -0.69
CA GLY A 56 25.98 32.85 0.13
C GLY A 56 27.35 32.60 -0.50
N PHE A 57 27.57 33.08 -1.72
CA PHE A 57 28.81 32.88 -2.47
C PHE A 57 29.45 34.23 -2.83
N SER A 58 30.78 34.29 -2.83
CA SER A 58 31.56 35.49 -3.12
C SER A 58 32.86 35.13 -3.86
N PRO A 59 32.93 35.22 -5.20
CA PRO A 59 31.85 35.57 -6.15
C PRO A 59 30.93 34.38 -6.53
N TYR A 60 29.75 34.71 -7.07
CA TYR A 60 28.84 33.78 -7.76
C TYR A 60 28.61 34.22 -9.20
N ARG A 61 28.81 33.31 -10.14
CA ARG A 61 28.51 33.53 -11.56
C ARG A 61 27.97 32.24 -12.16
N CYS A 62 26.78 32.31 -12.75
CA CYS A 62 26.17 31.23 -13.51
C CYS A 62 25.67 31.83 -14.84
N ASP A 63 26.30 31.53 -15.97
CA ASP A 63 25.90 32.15 -17.24
C ASP A 63 24.64 31.49 -17.85
N ARG A 64 24.37 30.22 -17.50
CA ARG A 64 23.25 29.40 -17.99
C ARG A 64 22.86 28.39 -16.92
N ASN A 65 21.62 27.91 -16.96
CA ASN A 65 21.19 26.80 -16.10
C ASN A 65 21.98 25.54 -16.45
N ILE A 66 22.75 25.04 -15.48
CA ILE A 66 23.59 23.84 -15.63
C ILE A 66 23.18 22.85 -14.53
N ALA A 67 22.94 21.59 -14.91
CA ALA A 67 22.73 20.49 -13.98
C ALA A 67 24.04 19.69 -13.86
N LEU A 68 24.54 19.55 -12.64
CA LEU A 68 25.77 18.82 -12.36
C LEU A 68 25.42 17.49 -11.68
N GLY A 69 25.43 16.39 -12.44
CA GLY A 69 25.20 15.06 -11.90
C GLY A 69 26.44 14.51 -11.19
N VAL A 70 26.34 14.37 -9.88
CA VAL A 70 27.48 14.02 -9.01
C VAL A 70 27.15 12.82 -8.14
N ASN A 71 28.10 11.88 -8.04
CA ASN A 71 28.07 10.84 -7.02
C ASN A 71 28.53 11.39 -5.67
N LEU A 72 27.63 11.40 -4.68
CA LEU A 72 27.86 11.97 -3.35
C LEU A 72 28.94 11.23 -2.56
N THR A 73 29.14 9.94 -2.81
CA THR A 73 30.23 9.16 -2.18
C THR A 73 31.60 9.64 -2.66
N SER A 74 31.73 9.91 -3.96
CA SER A 74 32.96 10.45 -4.54
C SER A 74 33.19 11.91 -4.12
N LEU A 75 32.14 12.74 -4.13
CA LEU A 75 32.22 14.12 -3.65
C LEU A 75 32.63 14.19 -2.18
N THR A 76 32.09 13.31 -1.33
CA THR A 76 32.48 13.22 0.09
C THR A 76 33.97 12.90 0.25
N LYS A 77 34.55 12.05 -0.60
CA LYS A 77 35.99 11.74 -0.57
C LYS A 77 36.84 12.96 -0.92
N VAL A 78 36.42 13.74 -1.91
CA VAL A 78 37.10 14.99 -2.30
C VAL A 78 36.99 16.03 -1.18
N LEU A 79 35.79 16.24 -0.62
CA LEU A 79 35.55 17.19 0.48
C LEU A 79 36.26 16.83 1.79
N ARG A 80 36.74 15.58 1.95
CA ARG A 80 37.59 15.21 3.10
C ARG A 80 38.99 15.85 3.04
N ALA A 81 39.47 16.23 1.86
CA ALA A 81 40.76 16.86 1.71
C ALA A 81 40.79 18.32 2.22
N ALA A 82 39.62 18.95 2.35
CA ALA A 82 39.45 20.32 2.81
C ALA A 82 39.36 20.42 4.35
N GLN A 83 40.03 21.44 4.91
CA GLN A 83 39.84 21.89 6.28
C GLN A 83 38.56 22.72 6.41
N SER A 84 38.10 22.95 7.63
CA SER A 84 36.82 23.63 7.89
C SER A 84 36.81 25.11 7.48
N GLU A 85 37.97 25.77 7.57
CA GLU A 85 38.16 27.20 7.28
C GLU A 85 38.69 27.47 5.86
N ASP A 86 38.88 26.42 5.05
CA ASP A 86 39.33 26.59 3.66
C ASP A 86 38.19 27.18 2.81
N MET A 87 38.55 28.04 1.86
CA MET A 87 37.63 28.57 0.86
C MET A 87 37.46 27.54 -0.25
N LEU A 88 36.22 27.30 -0.69
CA LEU A 88 35.92 26.36 -1.77
C LEU A 88 35.42 27.11 -2.99
N THR A 89 36.06 26.91 -4.14
CA THR A 89 35.58 27.40 -5.44
C THR A 89 35.14 26.23 -6.30
N ILE A 90 33.92 26.29 -6.81
CA ILE A 90 33.30 25.30 -7.70
C ILE A 90 33.29 25.87 -9.10
N LYS A 91 33.90 25.17 -10.06
CA LYS A 91 33.98 25.58 -11.46
C LYS A 91 33.45 24.49 -12.38
N ALA A 92 32.59 24.88 -13.32
CA ALA A 92 32.10 24.00 -14.38
C ALA A 92 31.90 24.76 -15.69
N GLU A 93 32.20 24.11 -16.81
CA GLU A 93 31.93 24.62 -18.15
C GLU A 93 30.43 24.50 -18.52
N ASP A 94 30.01 25.02 -19.68
CA ASP A 94 28.59 25.00 -20.10
C ASP A 94 28.06 23.60 -20.46
N ALA A 95 28.94 22.71 -20.91
CA ALA A 95 28.67 21.28 -21.12
C ALA A 95 29.73 20.48 -20.36
N PRO A 96 29.62 20.40 -19.03
CA PRO A 96 30.72 19.93 -18.21
C PRO A 96 30.74 18.38 -18.19
N ASP A 97 31.85 17.80 -18.65
CA ASP A 97 32.17 16.38 -18.39
C ASP A 97 32.82 16.20 -17.01
N VAL A 98 33.36 17.30 -16.45
CA VAL A 98 34.15 17.33 -15.23
C VAL A 98 33.77 18.57 -14.40
N LEU A 99 33.62 18.36 -13.10
CA LEU A 99 33.46 19.39 -12.08
C LEU A 99 34.81 19.66 -11.41
N ASN A 100 35.26 20.90 -11.42
CA ASN A 100 36.52 21.31 -10.82
C ASN A 100 36.25 21.95 -9.43
N LEU A 101 36.93 21.45 -8.41
CA LEU A 101 36.82 21.90 -7.02
C LEU A 101 38.19 22.38 -6.53
N VAL A 102 38.30 23.68 -6.25
CA VAL A 102 39.53 24.32 -5.76
C VAL A 102 39.36 24.71 -4.30
N PHE A 103 40.23 24.21 -3.45
CA PHE A 103 40.31 24.57 -2.03
C PHE A 103 41.51 25.47 -1.79
N GLU A 104 41.27 26.64 -1.20
CA GLU A 104 42.30 27.62 -0.87
C GLU A 104 42.35 27.82 0.65
N SER A 105 43.51 27.54 1.25
CA SER A 105 43.72 27.74 2.68
C SER A 105 44.31 29.12 2.95
N SER A 106 43.64 29.92 3.79
CA SER A 106 44.07 31.28 4.14
C SER A 106 45.32 31.33 5.02
N GLU A 107 45.59 30.28 5.80
CA GLU A 107 46.72 30.24 6.73
C GLU A 107 48.04 29.75 6.09
N ASN A 108 47.95 28.81 5.14
CA ASN A 108 49.12 28.09 4.62
C ASN A 108 49.39 28.38 3.13
N ASP A 109 48.63 29.29 2.51
CA ASP A 109 48.68 29.60 1.06
C ASP A 109 48.62 28.34 0.17
N ARG A 110 47.92 27.31 0.68
CA ARG A 110 47.82 26.00 0.03
C ARG A 110 46.60 26.02 -0.89
N ILE A 111 46.83 25.74 -2.16
CA ILE A 111 45.79 25.53 -3.17
C ILE A 111 45.72 24.06 -3.51
N SER A 112 44.55 23.44 -3.39
CA SER A 112 44.30 22.04 -3.76
C SER A 112 43.19 21.97 -4.78
N GLU A 113 43.48 21.43 -5.97
CA GLU A 113 42.55 21.32 -7.08
C GLU A 113 42.18 19.85 -7.31
N TYR A 114 40.88 19.58 -7.47
CA TYR A 114 40.36 18.25 -7.69
C TYR A 114 39.32 18.24 -8.80
N ASP A 115 39.50 17.31 -9.73
CA ASP A 115 38.58 17.08 -10.84
C ASP A 115 37.70 15.87 -10.55
N LEU A 116 36.38 16.08 -10.58
CA LEU A 116 35.38 15.05 -10.36
C LEU A 116 34.57 14.83 -11.65
N LYS A 117 34.57 13.60 -12.16
CA LYS A 117 33.77 13.26 -13.35
C LYS A 117 32.28 13.39 -13.05
N LEU A 118 31.57 14.05 -13.95
CA LEU A 118 30.13 14.18 -13.90
C LEU A 118 29.46 12.98 -14.56
N MET A 119 28.18 12.80 -14.23
CA MET A 119 27.33 11.73 -14.77
C MET A 119 26.04 12.33 -15.28
N ASP A 120 25.51 11.75 -16.35
CA ASP A 120 24.18 12.11 -16.84
C ASP A 120 23.13 11.42 -15.96
N ILE A 121 22.39 12.23 -15.20
CA ILE A 121 21.27 11.78 -14.38
C ILE A 121 20.02 12.52 -14.86
N ASP A 122 18.97 11.77 -15.18
CA ASP A 122 17.71 12.34 -15.63
C ASP A 122 17.09 13.25 -14.56
N GLN A 123 16.63 14.42 -14.99
CA GLN A 123 16.16 15.48 -14.12
C GLN A 123 14.65 15.35 -13.90
N GLU A 124 14.24 14.73 -12.78
CA GLU A 124 12.85 14.69 -12.33
C GLU A 124 12.60 15.77 -11.27
N HIS A 125 12.16 16.95 -11.69
CA HIS A 125 11.77 18.01 -10.76
C HIS A 125 10.37 17.76 -10.19
N LEU A 126 10.29 17.66 -8.87
CA LEU A 126 9.03 17.56 -8.14
C LEU A 126 8.61 18.95 -7.68
N GLY A 127 7.46 19.42 -8.18
CA GLY A 127 6.85 20.65 -7.68
C GLY A 127 6.43 20.48 -6.23
N ILE A 128 7.06 21.23 -5.33
CA ILE A 128 6.66 21.28 -3.92
C ILE A 128 5.59 22.38 -3.79
N PRO A 129 4.31 22.03 -3.56
CA PRO A 129 3.27 23.04 -3.36
C PRO A 129 3.48 23.78 -2.03
N GLU A 130 3.12 25.06 -2.00
CA GLU A 130 3.04 25.83 -0.75
C GLU A 130 1.82 25.36 0.05
N THR A 131 2.06 24.57 1.11
CA THR A 131 1.00 23.98 1.94
C THR A 131 1.01 24.56 3.34
N GLU A 132 -0.18 24.75 3.91
CA GLU A 132 -0.35 25.13 5.31
C GLU A 132 -0.12 23.92 6.23
N TYR A 133 0.59 24.15 7.34
CA TYR A 133 0.88 23.11 8.33
C TYR A 133 0.03 23.30 9.59
N ALA A 134 -0.44 22.18 10.14
CA ALA A 134 -1.30 22.12 11.32
C ALA A 134 -0.55 22.50 12.61
N ALA A 135 0.72 22.09 12.70
CA ALA A 135 1.60 22.43 13.81
C ALA A 135 3.00 22.76 13.29
N THR A 136 3.55 23.88 13.77
CA THR A 136 4.93 24.29 13.49
C THR A 136 5.68 24.35 14.82
N ILE A 137 6.77 23.59 14.91
CA ILE A 137 7.55 23.43 16.14
C ILE A 137 8.98 23.87 15.84
N THR A 138 9.47 24.88 16.56
CA THR A 138 10.87 25.30 16.51
C THR A 138 11.54 24.87 17.81
N MET A 139 12.63 24.10 17.71
CA MET A 139 13.36 23.61 18.87
C MET A 139 14.87 23.52 18.61
N PRO A 140 15.71 23.33 19.64
CA PRO A 140 17.15 23.18 19.45
C PRO A 140 17.48 21.89 18.69
N ALA A 141 18.32 22.00 17.65
CA ALA A 141 18.67 20.87 16.78
C ALA A 141 19.37 19.72 17.54
N ASN A 142 20.17 20.07 18.56
CA ASN A 142 20.86 19.10 19.41
C ASN A 142 19.90 18.31 20.30
N GLU A 143 18.83 18.95 20.80
CA GLU A 143 17.82 18.27 21.62
C GLU A 143 17.00 17.32 20.75
N PHE A 144 16.58 17.75 19.56
CA PHE A 144 15.89 16.88 18.61
C PHE A 144 16.73 15.65 18.23
N ARG A 145 18.03 15.84 17.98
CA ARG A 145 18.98 14.76 17.71
C ARG A 145 19.09 13.78 18.88
N ARG A 146 19.16 14.29 20.11
CA ARG A 146 19.22 13.48 21.33
C ARG A 146 17.96 12.64 21.46
N ILE A 147 16.78 13.24 21.34
CA ILE A 147 15.49 12.53 21.41
C ILE A 147 15.41 11.42 20.37
N CYS A 148 15.77 11.70 19.10
CA CYS A 148 15.73 10.69 18.05
C CYS A 148 16.72 9.55 18.29
N THR A 149 17.91 9.84 18.84
CA THR A 149 18.93 8.83 19.15
C THR A 149 18.54 7.97 20.36
N ASP A 150 18.03 8.59 21.42
CA ASP A 150 17.59 7.93 22.64
C ASP A 150 16.40 6.99 22.35
N LEU A 151 15.41 7.47 21.58
CA LEU A 151 14.29 6.64 21.13
C LEU A 151 14.73 5.54 20.16
N ALA A 152 15.75 5.78 19.32
CA ALA A 152 16.31 4.75 18.44
C ALA A 152 16.97 3.63 19.24
N ALA A 153 17.77 3.96 20.26
CA ALA A 153 18.41 2.97 21.12
C ALA A 153 17.40 2.08 21.85
N MET A 154 16.26 2.63 22.30
CA MET A 154 15.18 1.84 22.91
C MET A 154 14.48 0.89 21.93
N SER A 155 14.51 1.21 20.63
CA SER A 155 13.94 0.38 19.56
C SER A 155 14.95 -0.61 18.94
N GLU A 156 16.24 -0.51 19.28
CA GLU A 156 17.33 -1.31 18.73
C GLU A 156 17.49 -2.64 19.50
N SER A 157 16.45 -3.48 19.46
CA SER A 157 16.60 -4.90 19.81
C SER A 157 17.31 -5.65 18.67
N ALA A 158 18.14 -6.64 19.02
CA ALA A 158 18.96 -7.46 18.11
C ALA A 158 18.19 -8.27 17.04
N MET A 159 16.88 -8.07 16.90
CA MET A 159 16.03 -8.64 15.88
C MET A 159 15.53 -7.51 14.95
N LYS A 160 16.33 -7.21 13.92
CA LYS A 160 16.10 -6.19 12.88
C LYS A 160 14.81 -6.39 12.02
N LEU A 161 13.90 -7.27 12.39
CA LEU A 161 12.93 -7.88 11.45
C LEU A 161 11.49 -7.34 11.47
N THR A 162 11.13 -6.37 12.32
CA THR A 162 9.75 -5.84 12.36
C THR A 162 9.70 -4.34 12.04
N SER A 163 9.13 -3.97 10.90
CA SER A 163 8.98 -2.56 10.45
C SER A 163 8.14 -1.67 11.39
N LYS A 164 7.39 -2.31 12.30
CA LYS A 164 6.54 -1.70 13.34
C LYS A 164 7.32 -1.17 14.54
N LEU A 165 8.54 -1.69 14.81
CA LEU A 165 9.34 -1.34 15.99
C LEU A 165 10.20 -0.09 15.82
N LEU A 166 10.49 0.32 14.57
CA LEU A 166 11.26 1.53 14.24
C LEU A 166 10.34 2.69 13.85
N ALA A 167 9.39 3.03 14.72
CA ALA A 167 8.39 4.07 14.45
C ALA A 167 8.20 4.99 15.67
N VAL A 168 8.24 6.31 15.45
CA VAL A 168 8.01 7.33 16.47
C VAL A 168 6.67 7.99 16.21
N GLY A 169 5.78 7.97 17.19
CA GLY A 169 4.58 8.81 17.21
C GLY A 169 4.93 10.20 17.71
N ILE A 170 4.77 11.20 16.84
CA ILE A 170 4.89 12.62 17.16
C ILE A 170 3.49 13.18 17.31
N GLU A 171 3.14 13.61 18.53
CA GLU A 171 1.86 14.18 18.90
C GLU A 171 2.06 15.63 19.32
N ALA A 172 1.42 16.57 18.63
CA ALA A 172 1.39 17.98 19.00
C ALA A 172 0.00 18.33 19.54
N SER A 173 -0.05 18.79 20.79
CA SER A 173 -1.28 19.18 21.47
C SER A 173 -1.07 20.47 22.28
N LYS A 174 -2.13 20.94 22.96
CA LYS A 174 -2.05 22.12 23.85
C LYS A 174 -1.10 21.92 25.03
N ASP A 175 -0.83 20.67 25.42
CA ASP A 175 0.06 20.33 26.52
C ASP A 175 1.55 20.29 26.12
N GLY A 176 1.84 20.40 24.81
CA GLY A 176 3.18 20.37 24.24
C GLY A 176 3.33 19.36 23.10
N VAL A 177 4.57 19.06 22.74
CA VAL A 177 4.93 18.06 21.73
C VAL A 177 5.43 16.81 22.43
N LYS A 178 4.82 15.68 22.13
CA LYS A 178 5.16 14.37 22.68
C LYS A 178 5.72 13.47 21.58
N PHE A 179 6.93 12.99 21.81
CA PHE A 179 7.57 11.93 21.02
C PHE A 179 7.38 10.61 21.77
N SER A 180 6.82 9.61 21.11
CA SER A 180 6.53 8.30 21.70
C SER A 180 7.06 7.18 20.82
N CYS A 181 7.68 6.18 21.43
CA CYS A 181 8.16 4.99 20.75
C CYS A 181 7.73 3.76 21.56
N ASN A 182 7.31 2.72 20.84
CA ASN A 182 6.90 1.44 21.42
C ASN A 182 7.88 0.38 20.90
N GLY A 183 8.78 -0.11 21.77
CA GLY A 183 9.82 -1.07 21.43
C GLY A 183 9.72 -2.34 22.28
N ASP A 184 10.36 -3.42 21.83
CA ASP A 184 10.32 -4.71 22.53
C ASP A 184 10.94 -4.66 23.94
N ILE A 185 11.92 -3.78 24.15
CA ILE A 185 12.59 -3.57 25.46
C ILE A 185 11.69 -2.75 26.39
N GLY A 186 10.79 -1.93 25.84
CA GLY A 186 9.88 -1.07 26.60
C GLY A 186 9.37 0.13 25.81
N ASN A 187 8.48 0.89 26.46
CA ASN A 187 7.90 2.10 25.89
C ASN A 187 8.68 3.33 26.33
N GLY A 188 9.06 4.18 25.36
CA GLY A 188 9.69 5.47 25.60
C GLY A 188 8.75 6.61 25.25
N SER A 189 8.66 7.63 26.09
CA SER A 189 7.95 8.87 25.74
C SER A 189 8.67 10.09 26.30
N VAL A 190 8.90 11.09 25.44
CA VAL A 190 9.50 12.37 25.79
C VAL A 190 8.50 13.46 25.45
N THR A 191 8.16 14.31 26.41
CA THR A 191 7.24 15.45 26.21
C THR A 191 8.01 16.75 26.39
N LEU A 192 8.02 17.57 25.35
CA LEU A 192 8.55 18.93 25.36
C LEU A 192 7.38 19.92 25.49
N ARG A 193 7.54 20.90 26.38
CA ARG A 193 6.60 22.02 26.52
C ARG A 193 7.25 23.28 25.99
N SER A 194 6.43 24.22 25.51
CA SER A 194 6.95 25.52 25.07
C SER A 194 7.63 26.23 26.25
N HIS A 195 8.85 26.71 26.01
CA HIS A 195 9.65 27.41 27.00
C HIS A 195 10.51 28.46 26.32
N THR A 196 10.48 29.67 26.87
CA THR A 196 11.29 30.81 26.44
C THR A 196 12.32 31.14 27.51
N ASN A 197 13.60 31.02 27.17
CA ASN A 197 14.73 31.45 27.96
C ASN A 197 15.27 32.78 27.40
N ILE A 198 15.34 33.80 28.26
CA ILE A 198 15.74 35.16 27.88
C ILE A 198 17.27 35.25 27.68
N ASP A 199 18.04 34.43 28.39
CA ASP A 199 19.51 34.47 28.36
C ASP A 199 20.11 33.72 27.16
N LYS A 200 19.39 32.72 26.64
CA LYS A 200 19.83 31.86 25.51
C LYS A 200 18.66 31.55 24.57
N PRO A 201 18.36 32.42 23.59
CA PRO A 201 17.23 32.24 22.69
C PRO A 201 17.36 30.99 21.81
N GLU A 202 18.59 30.53 21.55
CA GLU A 202 18.86 29.29 20.81
C GLU A 202 18.33 28.01 21.49
N GLN A 203 18.00 28.07 22.78
CA GLN A 203 17.45 26.94 23.55
C GLN A 203 15.92 26.95 23.64
N ASN A 204 15.26 27.94 23.04
CA ASN A 204 13.82 28.10 23.12
C ASN A 204 13.10 27.00 22.34
N VAL A 205 11.91 26.65 22.84
CA VAL A 205 10.97 25.76 22.17
C VAL A 205 9.68 26.52 21.93
N ASP A 206 9.42 26.83 20.66
CA ASP A 206 8.23 27.54 20.21
C ASP A 206 7.32 26.56 19.48
N ILE A 207 6.05 26.48 19.89
CA ILE A 207 5.06 25.56 19.35
C ILE A 207 3.86 26.38 18.90
N GLU A 208 3.69 26.51 17.60
CA GLU A 208 2.52 27.12 16.97
C GLU A 208 1.57 25.99 16.54
N LEU A 209 0.41 25.92 17.21
CA LEU A 209 -0.58 24.87 16.98
C LEU A 209 -1.86 25.49 16.42
N THR A 210 -2.21 25.16 15.18
CA THR A 210 -3.51 25.46 14.58
C THR A 210 -4.52 24.38 14.97
N GLU A 211 -4.14 23.11 14.80
CA GLU A 211 -4.96 21.94 15.16
C GLU A 211 -4.09 20.82 15.78
N PRO A 212 -4.63 20.00 16.70
CA PRO A 212 -3.91 18.86 17.26
C PRO A 212 -3.61 17.82 16.19
N VAL A 213 -2.34 17.38 16.10
CA VAL A 213 -1.89 16.41 15.09
C VAL A 213 -1.10 15.29 15.76
N SER A 214 -1.38 14.05 15.39
CA SER A 214 -0.68 12.86 15.86
C SER A 214 -0.33 11.98 14.67
N LEU A 215 0.97 11.91 14.35
CA LEU A 215 1.49 11.20 13.19
C LEU A 215 2.65 10.30 13.58
N THR A 216 2.81 9.21 12.85
CA THR A 216 3.89 8.25 13.09
C THR A 216 4.91 8.32 11.95
N PHE A 217 6.20 8.27 12.27
CA PHE A 217 7.30 8.38 11.31
C PHE A 217 8.35 7.32 11.54
N SER A 218 9.15 7.05 10.51
CA SER A 218 10.27 6.12 10.61
C SER A 218 11.46 6.73 11.36
N LEU A 219 11.84 6.16 12.50
CA LEU A 219 13.00 6.64 13.28
C LEU A 219 14.30 6.61 12.47
N LYS A 220 14.46 5.62 11.58
CA LYS A 220 15.66 5.48 10.74
C LYS A 220 15.92 6.74 9.89
N TYR A 221 14.88 7.31 9.28
CA TYR A 221 15.01 8.51 8.47
C TYR A 221 15.22 9.76 9.33
N LEU A 222 14.53 9.87 10.47
CA LEU A 222 14.71 10.99 11.38
C LEU A 222 16.14 11.07 11.94
N VAL A 223 16.73 9.93 12.32
CA VAL A 223 18.14 9.86 12.76
C VAL A 223 19.10 10.31 11.65
N ASN A 224 18.79 10.01 10.38
CA ASN A 224 19.57 10.52 9.26
C ASN A 224 19.43 12.04 9.11
N PHE A 225 18.22 12.59 9.23
CA PHE A 225 18.02 14.05 9.17
C PHE A 225 18.72 14.78 10.32
N CYS A 226 18.82 14.17 11.50
CA CYS A 226 19.55 14.73 12.63
C CYS A 226 21.06 14.94 12.38
N LYS A 227 21.64 14.36 11.32
CA LYS A 227 23.03 14.65 10.91
C LYS A 227 23.20 16.11 10.45
N ALA A 228 22.14 16.73 9.95
CA ALA A 228 22.10 18.15 9.61
C ALA A 228 22.12 19.08 10.83
N ALA A 229 22.03 18.58 12.07
CA ALA A 229 22.12 19.39 13.28
C ALA A 229 23.44 20.17 13.42
N ALA A 230 24.49 19.81 12.67
CA ALA A 230 25.75 20.56 12.62
C ALA A 230 25.68 21.85 11.77
N LEU A 231 24.60 22.03 11.00
CA LEU A 231 24.38 23.16 10.09
C LEU A 231 23.65 24.33 10.75
N SER A 232 22.73 24.03 11.68
CA SER A 232 21.88 25.03 12.35
C SER A 232 21.75 24.71 13.84
N THR A 233 21.67 25.75 14.66
CA THR A 233 21.43 25.62 16.12
C THR A 233 19.99 25.21 16.42
N GLN A 234 19.04 25.59 15.57
CA GLN A 234 17.61 25.28 15.69
C GLN A 234 17.11 24.47 14.49
N VAL A 235 16.09 23.65 14.73
CA VAL A 235 15.36 22.89 13.73
C VAL A 235 13.89 23.28 13.77
N LYS A 236 13.30 23.46 12.59
CA LYS A 236 11.87 23.71 12.42
C LYS A 236 11.20 22.45 11.89
N ILE A 237 10.18 21.98 12.60
CA ILE A 237 9.44 20.76 12.29
C ILE A 237 7.99 21.17 12.02
N CYS A 238 7.52 20.95 10.80
CA CYS A 238 6.13 21.22 10.44
C CYS A 238 5.38 19.90 10.20
N LEU A 239 4.26 19.76 10.88
CA LEU A 239 3.40 18.57 10.86
C LEU A 239 2.02 18.95 10.31
N SER A 240 1.46 18.08 9.50
CA SER A 240 0.07 18.12 9.07
C SER A 240 -0.35 16.73 8.60
N SER A 241 -1.63 16.41 8.74
CA SER A 241 -2.18 15.08 8.46
C SER A 241 -2.17 14.73 6.97
N GLU A 242 -2.20 15.73 6.11
CA GLU A 242 -2.34 15.56 4.64
C GLU A 242 -1.03 15.73 3.87
N VAL A 243 0.01 16.29 4.49
CA VAL A 243 1.30 16.56 3.84
C VAL A 243 2.45 15.87 4.56
N PRO A 244 3.56 15.55 3.86
CA PRO A 244 4.75 15.00 4.49
C PRO A 244 5.28 15.88 5.63
N LEU A 245 5.90 15.25 6.62
CA LEU A 245 6.63 15.96 7.65
C LEU A 245 7.76 16.77 7.01
N LEU A 246 7.78 18.07 7.29
CA LEU A 246 8.88 18.95 6.91
C LEU A 246 9.82 19.14 8.09
N VAL A 247 11.09 18.81 7.89
CA VAL A 247 12.19 19.13 8.81
C VAL A 247 13.12 20.12 8.11
N GLU A 248 13.13 21.36 8.56
CA GLU A 248 13.90 22.46 7.98
C GLU A 248 15.06 22.86 8.91
N TYR A 249 16.26 22.91 8.32
CA TYR A 249 17.45 23.50 8.92
C TYR A 249 17.79 24.77 8.14
N ASN A 250 17.73 25.91 8.83
CA ASN A 250 18.08 27.20 8.25
C ASN A 250 19.61 27.37 8.23
N LEU A 251 20.13 27.75 7.08
CA LEU A 251 21.55 28.06 6.89
C LEU A 251 21.75 29.57 6.96
N SER A 252 22.99 30.03 6.86
CA SER A 252 23.29 31.46 6.77
C SER A 252 22.59 32.11 5.56
N GLY A 253 22.01 33.29 5.78
CA GLY A 253 21.21 34.00 4.79
C GLY A 253 19.79 33.42 4.65
N SER A 254 19.25 33.44 3.43
CA SER A 254 17.96 32.81 3.10
C SER A 254 18.10 31.41 2.51
N SER A 255 19.21 30.72 2.82
CA SER A 255 19.51 29.36 2.35
C SER A 255 18.91 28.33 3.31
N TYR A 256 18.49 27.17 2.80
CA TYR A 256 17.84 26.14 3.60
C TYR A 256 18.19 24.73 3.17
N LEU A 257 18.09 23.81 4.12
CA LEU A 257 18.07 22.37 3.90
C LEU A 257 16.78 21.80 4.48
N ARG A 258 15.92 21.30 3.60
CA ARG A 258 14.60 20.76 3.93
C ARG A 258 14.56 19.27 3.65
N PHE A 259 14.07 18.52 4.61
CA PHE A 259 13.76 17.11 4.46
C PHE A 259 12.25 16.94 4.55
N TYR A 260 11.69 16.22 3.58
CA TYR A 260 10.30 15.82 3.56
C TYR A 260 10.25 14.33 3.83
N LEU A 261 9.44 13.92 4.78
CA LEU A 261 9.26 12.51 5.12
C LEU A 261 7.80 12.16 5.16
N ALA A 262 7.41 11.21 4.32
CA ALA A 262 6.06 10.70 4.35
C ALA A 262 5.79 10.05 5.73
N PRO A 263 4.65 10.36 6.38
CA PRO A 263 4.26 9.67 7.60
C PRO A 263 4.20 8.17 7.34
N LYS A 264 4.75 7.39 8.28
CA LYS A 264 4.35 5.99 8.48
C LYS A 264 2.94 6.06 9.00
N VAL A 265 1.98 6.28 8.12
CA VAL A 265 0.61 6.31 8.56
C VAL A 265 0.35 4.95 9.19
N CYS A 266 -0.16 4.95 10.42
CA CYS A 266 -0.81 3.78 10.98
C CYS A 266 -2.16 3.61 10.25
N LEU A 267 -2.08 3.60 8.92
CA LEU A 267 -3.13 3.22 7.99
C LEU A 267 -2.92 1.74 7.78
N SER A 268 -3.98 1.01 8.08
CA SER A 268 -4.36 -0.22 7.41
C SER A 268 -4.56 -0.02 5.89
N PHE A 269 -3.70 0.73 5.19
CA PHE A 269 -3.75 1.00 3.74
C PHE A 269 -2.35 1.33 3.19
N PHE A 270 -1.83 0.45 2.33
CA PHE A 270 -0.87 0.81 1.28
C PHE A 270 -1.09 -0.10 0.06
N THR A 271 -1.79 0.42 -0.93
CA THR A 271 -1.87 -0.13 -2.28
C THR A 271 -1.53 1.02 -3.20
N PHE A 272 -0.49 0.84 -4.00
CA PHE A 272 -0.20 1.69 -5.13
C PHE A 272 -1.33 1.51 -6.17
N SER A 273 -1.92 2.61 -6.61
CA SER A 273 -2.42 2.74 -7.98
C SER A 273 -2.22 4.19 -8.39
N ILE A 274 -1.58 4.40 -9.54
CA ILE A 274 -1.37 5.70 -10.17
C ILE A 274 -2.69 6.14 -10.82
N GLY A 275 -3.02 7.42 -10.65
CA GLY A 275 -3.93 8.16 -11.54
C GLY A 275 -5.14 8.81 -10.87
N ASP A 276 -4.93 10.03 -10.35
CA ASP A 276 -5.89 11.13 -10.12
C ASP A 276 -7.34 10.82 -9.72
N LEU A 277 -7.71 11.20 -8.49
CA LEU A 277 -8.83 12.13 -8.24
C LEU A 277 -8.93 12.51 -6.75
N CYS A 278 -8.85 13.83 -6.52
CA CYS A 278 -8.92 14.55 -5.26
C CYS A 278 -10.24 14.39 -4.47
N SER A 279 -10.08 14.49 -3.15
CA SER A 279 -10.88 15.23 -2.17
C SER A 279 -12.37 14.92 -2.00
N VAL A 280 -12.71 14.09 -1.00
CA VAL A 280 -13.88 14.31 -0.10
C VAL A 280 -13.60 13.67 1.28
N HIS A 281 -13.58 14.48 2.34
CA HIS A 281 -13.58 14.08 3.76
C HIS A 281 -14.95 13.59 4.23
N PRO A 282 -15.03 12.66 5.20
CA PRO A 282 -16.12 12.62 6.17
C PRO A 282 -15.63 12.85 7.62
N PRO A 283 -16.42 13.54 8.47
CA PRO A 283 -16.05 13.87 9.85
C PRO A 283 -16.40 12.75 10.85
N ASP A 284 -15.69 12.81 11.99
CA ASP A 284 -16.01 12.25 13.31
C ASP A 284 -16.69 10.88 13.41
N LEU A 285 -16.01 9.91 14.02
CA LEU A 285 -16.61 9.13 15.11
C LEU A 285 -15.54 8.43 15.95
N GLY A 286 -15.34 8.93 17.17
CA GLY A 286 -14.68 8.18 18.23
C GLY A 286 -15.60 7.07 18.74
N ALA A 287 -15.17 5.81 18.59
CA ALA A 287 -15.59 4.70 19.43
C ALA A 287 -14.56 3.57 19.37
N ARG A 288 -13.94 3.28 20.51
CA ARG A 288 -13.09 2.11 20.77
C ARG A 288 -13.84 0.82 20.42
N LEU A 289 -13.32 0.02 19.50
CA LEU A 289 -13.63 -1.42 19.36
C LEU A 289 -12.35 -2.18 18.96
N GLU A 290 -12.17 -3.34 19.59
CA GLU A 290 -10.97 -4.18 19.63
C GLU A 290 -10.53 -4.64 18.22
N ARG A 291 -9.26 -4.40 17.89
CA ARG A 291 -8.63 -4.78 16.61
C ARG A 291 -8.34 -6.29 16.58
N SER A 292 -8.71 -6.95 15.49
CA SER A 292 -8.42 -8.37 15.23
C SER A 292 -7.16 -8.50 14.37
N ASP A 293 -6.02 -8.90 14.94
CA ASP A 293 -4.77 -9.13 14.19
C ASP A 293 -4.90 -10.38 13.28
N CYS A 294 -4.83 -10.20 11.95
CA CYS A 294 -5.02 -11.27 10.95
C CYS A 294 -4.19 -11.00 9.68
N ASN A 295 -3.37 -11.95 9.19
CA ASN A 295 -2.53 -11.81 7.97
C ASN A 295 -3.06 -12.67 6.78
N PHE A 296 -3.10 -12.12 5.55
CA PHE A 296 -3.64 -12.70 4.29
C PHE A 296 -2.65 -12.57 3.09
N LEU A 297 -2.92 -13.19 1.94
CA LEU A 297 -2.10 -13.15 0.70
C LEU A 297 -2.96 -12.99 -0.58
N ASP A 298 -2.90 -11.89 -1.38
CA ASP A 298 -3.69 -11.74 -2.64
C ASP A 298 -3.31 -10.59 -3.64
N SER A 299 -4.10 -10.41 -4.72
CA SER A 299 -4.06 -9.35 -5.76
C SER A 299 -4.65 -8.00 -5.30
N ALA A 300 -4.45 -6.93 -6.08
CA ALA A 300 -4.67 -5.54 -5.67
C ALA A 300 -6.09 -5.22 -5.17
N LEU A 301 -7.17 -5.54 -5.92
CA LEU A 301 -8.55 -5.22 -5.51
C LEU A 301 -8.99 -6.05 -4.29
N LYS A 302 -8.63 -7.34 -4.27
CA LYS A 302 -8.93 -8.25 -3.16
C LYS A 302 -8.22 -7.79 -1.87
N ASN A 303 -6.97 -7.34 -1.98
CA ASN A 303 -6.24 -6.72 -0.87
C ASN A 303 -6.92 -5.47 -0.32
N HIS A 304 -7.47 -4.60 -1.17
CA HIS A 304 -8.22 -3.42 -0.71
C HIS A 304 -9.45 -3.83 0.10
N VAL A 305 -10.28 -4.74 -0.42
CA VAL A 305 -11.51 -5.19 0.25
C VAL A 305 -11.20 -5.90 1.56
N LEU A 306 -10.18 -6.76 1.61
CA LEU A 306 -9.74 -7.42 2.85
C LEU A 306 -9.29 -6.38 3.90
N ARG A 307 -8.54 -5.36 3.49
CA ARG A 307 -8.08 -4.28 4.38
C ARG A 307 -9.20 -3.37 4.86
N PHE A 308 -10.17 -3.04 4.00
CA PHE A 308 -11.39 -2.31 4.40
C PHE A 308 -12.21 -3.08 5.44
N GLY A 309 -12.19 -4.41 5.36
CA GLY A 309 -12.76 -5.33 6.35
C GLY A 309 -11.92 -5.53 7.62
N GLY A 310 -10.78 -4.84 7.78
CA GLY A 310 -9.96 -4.87 8.99
C GLY A 310 -8.81 -5.89 9.04
N ALA A 311 -8.46 -6.50 7.90
CA ALA A 311 -7.40 -7.50 7.84
C ALA A 311 -6.03 -6.96 7.35
N CYS A 312 -4.91 -7.52 7.82
CA CYS A 312 -3.60 -7.33 7.20
C CYS A 312 -3.46 -8.27 6.00
N ALA A 313 -3.10 -7.77 4.81
CA ALA A 313 -2.92 -8.59 3.62
C ALA A 313 -1.56 -8.31 2.96
N ALA A 314 -0.77 -9.36 2.76
CA ALA A 314 0.33 -9.45 1.81
C ALA A 314 -0.23 -9.79 0.41
N GLY A 315 0.57 -9.64 -0.64
CA GLY A 315 0.10 -9.96 -1.98
C GLY A 315 1.16 -10.58 -2.86
N VAL A 316 0.81 -11.68 -3.53
CA VAL A 316 1.62 -12.30 -4.59
C VAL A 316 0.77 -12.26 -5.86
N GLY A 317 1.09 -11.32 -6.75
CA GLY A 317 0.32 -11.10 -7.97
C GLY A 317 0.64 -12.15 -9.03
N GLY A 318 -0.37 -12.92 -9.47
CA GLY A 318 -0.24 -13.83 -10.61
C GLY A 318 -0.21 -13.11 -11.98
N CYS A 319 -0.75 -11.90 -12.05
CA CYS A 319 -0.73 -11.00 -13.21
C CYS A 319 -0.66 -9.55 -12.73
N GLN A 320 0.02 -8.69 -13.48
CA GLN A 320 0.13 -7.24 -13.26
C GLN A 320 -0.30 -6.47 -14.52
N PRO A 321 -1.60 -6.48 -14.89
CA PRO A 321 -2.09 -5.62 -15.97
C PRO A 321 -2.14 -4.15 -15.51
N CYS A 322 -1.93 -3.22 -16.43
CA CYS A 322 -1.95 -1.78 -16.16
C CYS A 322 -3.35 -1.24 -15.81
N ASN A 323 -4.40 -1.97 -16.23
CA ASN A 323 -5.81 -1.70 -15.92
C ASN A 323 -6.64 -3.00 -16.04
N HIS A 324 -7.91 -2.98 -15.61
CA HIS A 324 -8.79 -4.14 -15.74
C HIS A 324 -9.04 -4.46 -17.22
N THR A 325 -9.07 -5.75 -17.55
CA THR A 325 -9.39 -6.27 -18.90
C THR A 325 -10.71 -5.77 -19.51
N GLY A 326 -11.63 -5.21 -18.71
CA GLY A 326 -12.90 -4.63 -19.16
C GLY A 326 -12.72 -3.39 -20.05
N TYR A 327 -11.56 -2.72 -19.95
CA TYR A 327 -11.17 -1.61 -20.82
C TYR A 327 -10.76 -2.04 -22.24
N ARG A 328 -10.65 -3.34 -22.51
CA ARG A 328 -10.28 -3.95 -23.81
C ARG A 328 -8.86 -3.63 -24.31
N GLN A 329 -8.22 -2.60 -23.77
CA GLN A 329 -6.82 -2.24 -24.01
C GLN A 329 -6.07 -2.23 -22.69
N TRP A 330 -5.11 -3.13 -22.56
CA TRP A 330 -4.28 -3.28 -21.37
C TRP A 330 -2.92 -3.84 -21.76
N THR A 331 -1.88 -3.43 -21.04
CA THR A 331 -0.52 -3.95 -21.11
C THR A 331 -0.11 -4.44 -19.73
N GLY A 332 0.84 -5.37 -19.63
CA GLY A 332 1.26 -5.87 -18.31
C GLY A 332 2.02 -7.18 -18.41
N THR A 333 2.51 -7.63 -17.27
CA THR A 333 3.30 -8.87 -17.16
C THR A 333 2.50 -9.95 -16.44
N ARG A 334 2.73 -11.20 -16.83
CA ARG A 334 2.23 -12.38 -16.12
C ARG A 334 3.37 -12.91 -15.26
N ALA A 335 3.12 -13.13 -13.98
CA ALA A 335 4.13 -13.73 -13.12
C ALA A 335 4.33 -15.19 -13.53
N THR A 336 5.59 -15.58 -13.69
CA THR A 336 5.99 -16.96 -13.91
C THR A 336 5.82 -17.77 -12.62
N ALA A 337 5.72 -19.10 -12.75
CA ALA A 337 5.64 -19.99 -11.59
C ALA A 337 6.87 -19.85 -10.67
N GLN A 338 8.04 -19.57 -11.26
CA GLN A 338 9.29 -19.33 -10.52
C GLN A 338 9.21 -18.03 -9.72
N GLU A 339 8.75 -16.93 -10.31
CA GLU A 339 8.58 -15.66 -9.59
C GLU A 339 7.59 -15.78 -8.42
N ILE A 340 6.47 -16.49 -8.60
CA ILE A 340 5.51 -16.78 -7.51
C ILE A 340 6.21 -17.53 -6.36
N THR A 341 7.02 -18.53 -6.72
CA THR A 341 7.77 -19.35 -5.76
C THR A 341 8.84 -18.55 -5.04
N ASP A 342 9.59 -17.71 -5.76
CA ASP A 342 10.66 -16.87 -5.23
C ASP A 342 10.11 -15.80 -4.29
N LEU A 343 8.98 -15.18 -4.64
CA LEU A 343 8.30 -14.24 -3.74
C LEU A 343 7.87 -14.92 -2.44
N TYR A 344 7.27 -16.11 -2.53
CA TYR A 344 6.88 -16.85 -1.32
C TYR A 344 8.09 -17.33 -0.51
N ASN A 345 9.17 -17.76 -1.17
CA ASN A 345 10.42 -18.10 -0.50
C ASN A 345 11.03 -16.88 0.19
N GLY A 346 10.96 -15.69 -0.42
CA GLY A 346 11.35 -14.42 0.21
C GLY A 346 10.51 -14.11 1.45
N LEU A 347 9.19 -14.34 1.40
CA LEU A 347 8.31 -14.24 2.58
C LEU A 347 8.73 -15.23 3.67
N LYS A 348 8.99 -16.50 3.32
CA LYS A 348 9.47 -17.53 4.27
C LYS A 348 10.82 -17.18 4.89
N GLN A 349 11.78 -16.71 4.09
CA GLN A 349 13.10 -16.27 4.56
C GLN A 349 13.00 -15.07 5.50
N SER A 350 11.95 -14.26 5.32
CA SER A 350 11.62 -13.14 6.19
C SER A 350 10.73 -13.54 7.38
N TYR A 351 10.45 -14.83 7.56
CA TYR A 351 9.53 -15.38 8.59
C TYR A 351 8.11 -14.79 8.53
N LEU A 352 7.67 -14.36 7.33
CA LEU A 352 6.35 -13.78 7.05
C LEU A 352 5.37 -14.83 6.50
N ASP A 353 5.53 -16.10 6.87
CA ASP A 353 4.70 -17.22 6.39
C ASP A 353 3.73 -17.75 7.47
N ASP A 354 3.42 -16.96 8.50
CA ASP A 354 2.38 -17.24 9.52
C ASP A 354 1.03 -16.65 9.09
N PHE A 355 0.49 -17.18 7.98
CA PHE A 355 -0.82 -16.79 7.47
C PHE A 355 -1.92 -17.63 8.12
N ASP A 356 -3.02 -16.98 8.53
CA ASP A 356 -4.22 -17.68 9.01
C ASP A 356 -5.13 -18.10 7.85
N MET A 357 -5.07 -17.39 6.74
CA MET A 357 -5.92 -17.63 5.58
C MET A 357 -5.20 -17.27 4.28
N MET A 358 -5.60 -17.93 3.21
CA MET A 358 -5.14 -17.66 1.85
C MET A 358 -6.35 -17.55 0.93
N LEU A 359 -6.36 -16.54 0.05
CA LEU A 359 -7.32 -16.43 -1.05
C LEU A 359 -6.54 -16.50 -2.35
N SER A 360 -6.86 -17.47 -3.21
CA SER A 360 -6.25 -17.58 -4.54
C SER A 360 -7.31 -17.32 -5.60
N GLY A 361 -7.03 -16.45 -6.56
CA GLY A 361 -7.90 -16.12 -7.70
C GLY A 361 -7.33 -16.55 -9.05
N TYR A 362 -7.54 -15.69 -10.06
CA TYR A 362 -7.08 -15.88 -11.43
C TYR A 362 -5.58 -16.14 -11.55
N ILE A 363 -5.22 -17.27 -12.17
CA ILE A 363 -3.84 -17.65 -12.49
C ILE A 363 -3.80 -18.12 -13.96
N PRO A 364 -3.04 -17.45 -14.85
CA PRO A 364 -3.17 -17.61 -16.30
C PRO A 364 -2.54 -18.90 -16.88
N GLY A 365 -2.00 -19.81 -16.05
CA GLY A 365 -1.28 -20.99 -16.52
C GLY A 365 -1.14 -22.11 -15.48
N ALA A 366 -1.02 -23.34 -15.97
CA ALA A 366 -1.06 -24.56 -15.15
C ALA A 366 0.14 -24.66 -14.18
N GLU A 367 1.32 -24.20 -14.59
CA GLU A 367 2.50 -24.15 -13.73
C GLU A 367 2.32 -23.16 -12.58
N GLY A 368 1.71 -21.99 -12.85
CA GLY A 368 1.37 -21.02 -11.82
C GLY A 368 0.36 -21.57 -10.81
N VAL A 369 -0.68 -22.27 -11.30
CA VAL A 369 -1.66 -22.94 -10.44
C VAL A 369 -0.96 -23.96 -9.55
N THR A 370 -0.04 -24.75 -10.11
CA THR A 370 0.74 -25.75 -9.37
C THR A 370 1.65 -25.11 -8.31
N ALA A 371 2.27 -23.97 -8.61
CA ALA A 371 3.09 -23.22 -7.66
C ALA A 371 2.25 -22.70 -6.48
N VAL A 372 1.11 -22.06 -6.76
CA VAL A 372 0.16 -21.59 -5.74
C VAL A 372 -0.37 -22.75 -4.89
N GLY A 373 -0.68 -23.88 -5.52
CA GLY A 373 -1.06 -25.11 -4.83
C GLY A 373 0.03 -25.64 -3.90
N SER A 374 1.29 -25.59 -4.31
CA SER A 374 2.44 -25.97 -3.47
C SER A 374 2.57 -25.07 -2.24
N ILE A 375 2.33 -23.76 -2.39
CA ILE A 375 2.30 -22.79 -1.29
C ILE A 375 1.21 -23.15 -0.29
N ALA A 376 -0.03 -23.33 -0.76
CA ALA A 376 -1.18 -23.65 0.10
C ALA A 376 -0.98 -24.98 0.85
N LYS A 377 -0.43 -26.00 0.18
CA LYS A 377 -0.07 -27.29 0.80
C LYS A 377 0.99 -27.13 1.88
N GLY A 378 2.05 -26.35 1.61
CA GLY A 378 3.10 -26.09 2.59
C GLY A 378 2.59 -25.35 3.83
N LEU A 379 1.65 -24.40 3.66
CA LEU A 379 0.99 -23.73 4.78
C LEU A 379 0.10 -24.70 5.57
N LYS A 380 -0.68 -25.56 4.91
CA LYS A 380 -1.46 -26.61 5.60
C LYS A 380 -0.58 -27.57 6.39
N GLU A 381 0.54 -28.01 5.81
CA GLU A 381 1.49 -28.91 6.46
C GLU A 381 2.12 -28.26 7.70
N LYS A 382 2.53 -26.98 7.61
CA LYS A 382 3.04 -26.20 8.74
C LYS A 382 2.09 -26.19 9.93
N PHE A 383 0.78 -26.14 9.68
CA PHE A 383 -0.25 -26.10 10.71
C PHE A 383 -0.96 -27.43 10.96
N GLN A 384 -0.35 -28.57 10.59
CA GLN A 384 -0.95 -29.90 10.78
C GLN A 384 -1.36 -30.22 12.23
N HIS A 385 -0.65 -29.65 13.22
CA HIS A 385 -0.95 -29.82 14.65
C HIS A 385 -2.00 -28.84 15.18
N ALA A 386 -2.46 -27.90 14.36
CA ALA A 386 -3.47 -26.90 14.66
C ALA A 386 -4.42 -26.75 13.45
N PRO A 387 -5.26 -27.76 13.16
CA PRO A 387 -5.95 -27.91 11.86
C PRO A 387 -6.98 -26.81 11.55
N GLY A 388 -7.39 -26.01 12.53
CA GLY A 388 -8.24 -24.82 12.32
C GLY A 388 -7.47 -23.51 12.15
N LYS A 389 -6.12 -23.52 12.23
CA LYS A 389 -5.29 -22.30 12.19
C LYS A 389 -5.16 -21.71 10.78
N PHE A 390 -5.12 -22.55 9.74
CA PHE A 390 -5.02 -22.10 8.35
C PHE A 390 -6.23 -22.51 7.52
N PHE A 391 -6.77 -21.57 6.74
CA PHE A 391 -7.94 -21.79 5.89
C PHE A 391 -7.72 -21.25 4.47
N TRP A 392 -7.86 -22.11 3.46
CA TRP A 392 -7.66 -21.75 2.06
C TRP A 392 -8.98 -21.60 1.29
N VAL A 393 -9.21 -20.39 0.77
CA VAL A 393 -10.27 -20.04 -0.18
C VAL A 393 -9.71 -20.06 -1.61
N LEU A 394 -10.26 -20.94 -2.45
CA LEU A 394 -9.86 -21.13 -3.83
C LEU A 394 -10.95 -20.65 -4.79
N ASP A 395 -10.66 -19.57 -5.49
CA ASP A 395 -11.46 -19.01 -6.57
C ASP A 395 -10.79 -19.37 -7.91
N PRO A 396 -11.31 -20.36 -8.66
CA PRO A 396 -10.58 -20.94 -9.78
C PRO A 396 -10.51 -20.03 -11.02
N VAL A 397 -11.39 -19.03 -11.16
CA VAL A 397 -11.44 -18.03 -12.26
C VAL A 397 -10.95 -18.59 -13.62
N MET A 398 -11.55 -19.67 -14.10
CA MET A 398 -11.13 -20.38 -15.31
C MET A 398 -11.92 -19.94 -16.55
N GLY A 399 -13.13 -19.45 -16.39
CA GLY A 399 -14.00 -19.12 -17.51
C GLY A 399 -15.40 -18.71 -17.10
N ASP A 400 -16.18 -18.23 -18.05
CA ASP A 400 -17.57 -17.85 -17.85
C ASP A 400 -18.35 -18.00 -19.17
N ASN A 401 -19.68 -18.04 -19.09
CA ASN A 401 -20.58 -18.09 -20.26
C ASN A 401 -20.23 -19.19 -21.28
N GLY A 402 -19.79 -20.36 -20.80
CA GLY A 402 -19.46 -21.50 -21.65
C GLY A 402 -18.07 -21.46 -22.28
N LYS A 403 -17.20 -20.50 -21.92
CA LYS A 403 -15.87 -20.34 -22.52
C LYS A 403 -14.78 -20.17 -21.45
N LEU A 404 -13.68 -20.92 -21.62
CA LEU A 404 -12.48 -20.76 -20.80
C LEU A 404 -11.70 -19.48 -21.17
N TYR A 405 -11.22 -18.78 -20.16
CA TYR A 405 -10.25 -17.68 -20.27
C TYR A 405 -8.81 -18.18 -20.25
N VAL A 406 -8.61 -19.38 -19.71
CA VAL A 406 -7.31 -20.05 -19.55
C VAL A 406 -7.16 -21.18 -20.56
N ALA A 407 -5.94 -21.67 -20.70
CA ALA A 407 -5.67 -22.81 -21.54
C ALA A 407 -6.28 -24.11 -20.93
N PRO A 408 -6.76 -25.08 -21.74
CA PRO A 408 -7.47 -26.26 -21.25
C PRO A 408 -6.71 -27.08 -20.20
N GLU A 409 -5.38 -27.09 -20.26
CA GLU A 409 -4.49 -27.77 -19.30
C GLU A 409 -4.56 -27.20 -17.87
N VAL A 410 -5.15 -26.02 -17.69
CA VAL A 410 -5.34 -25.40 -16.37
C VAL A 410 -6.45 -26.08 -15.58
N VAL A 411 -7.48 -26.61 -16.24
CA VAL A 411 -8.62 -27.27 -15.57
C VAL A 411 -8.17 -28.53 -14.78
N PRO A 412 -7.37 -29.46 -15.36
CA PRO A 412 -6.78 -30.56 -14.59
C PRO A 412 -5.91 -30.10 -13.41
N ALA A 413 -5.16 -28.99 -13.56
CA ALA A 413 -4.34 -28.46 -12.49
C ALA A 413 -5.20 -28.00 -11.30
N TYR A 414 -6.29 -27.27 -11.53
CA TYR A 414 -7.25 -26.92 -10.46
C TYR A 414 -7.90 -28.16 -9.85
N LYS A 415 -8.35 -29.14 -10.66
CA LYS A 415 -8.93 -30.39 -10.14
C LYS A 415 -7.99 -31.13 -9.18
N ALA A 416 -6.68 -31.11 -9.44
CA ALA A 416 -5.67 -31.71 -8.57
C ALA A 416 -5.48 -30.97 -7.23
N LEU A 417 -5.89 -29.71 -7.16
CA LEU A 417 -5.77 -28.87 -5.96
C LEU A 417 -7.05 -28.82 -5.11
N LEU A 418 -8.21 -29.09 -5.69
CA LEU A 418 -9.51 -29.09 -4.98
C LEU A 418 -9.49 -29.84 -3.64
N PRO A 419 -8.85 -31.03 -3.50
CA PRO A 419 -8.84 -31.75 -2.23
C PRO A 419 -8.11 -31.08 -1.07
N TYR A 420 -7.37 -30.01 -1.35
CA TYR A 420 -6.61 -29.26 -0.37
C TYR A 420 -7.28 -27.93 0.01
N ALA A 421 -8.25 -27.45 -0.77
CA ALA A 421 -8.99 -26.22 -0.48
C ALA A 421 -10.02 -26.44 0.63
N ASP A 422 -10.27 -25.42 1.45
CA ASP A 422 -11.30 -25.46 2.50
C ASP A 422 -12.62 -24.88 1.99
N LEU A 423 -12.55 -23.85 1.15
CA LEU A 423 -13.69 -23.25 0.47
C LEU A 423 -13.36 -23.04 -1.01
N ILE A 424 -14.27 -23.39 -1.90
CA ILE A 424 -14.18 -23.01 -3.32
C ILE A 424 -15.30 -22.06 -3.73
N LEU A 425 -15.01 -21.16 -4.67
CA LEU A 425 -15.92 -20.11 -5.14
C LEU A 425 -16.22 -20.16 -6.66
N PRO A 426 -16.51 -21.34 -7.26
CA PRO A 426 -16.75 -21.40 -8.70
C PRO A 426 -17.99 -20.59 -9.11
N ASN A 427 -18.03 -20.09 -10.33
CA ASN A 427 -19.30 -19.75 -10.99
C ASN A 427 -20.00 -21.01 -11.52
N GLN A 428 -21.21 -20.88 -12.11
CA GLN A 428 -21.94 -22.03 -12.66
C GLN A 428 -21.11 -22.82 -13.69
N PHE A 429 -20.49 -22.15 -14.66
CA PHE A 429 -19.71 -22.81 -15.71
C PHE A 429 -18.49 -23.55 -15.16
N GLU A 430 -17.77 -22.94 -14.22
CA GLU A 430 -16.64 -23.57 -13.55
C GLU A 430 -17.08 -24.78 -12.71
N ALA A 431 -18.24 -24.72 -12.07
CA ALA A 431 -18.80 -25.84 -11.34
C ALA A 431 -19.11 -27.03 -12.27
N GLU A 432 -19.59 -26.78 -13.49
CA GLU A 432 -19.78 -27.82 -14.51
C GLU A 432 -18.44 -28.47 -14.91
N GLU A 433 -17.44 -27.65 -15.23
CA GLU A 433 -16.11 -28.13 -15.63
C GLU A 433 -15.41 -28.91 -14.51
N LEU A 434 -15.56 -28.49 -13.25
CA LEU A 434 -14.93 -29.15 -12.11
C LEU A 434 -15.66 -30.44 -11.70
N SER A 435 -16.99 -30.45 -11.74
CA SER A 435 -17.81 -31.60 -11.33
C SER A 435 -18.00 -32.65 -12.43
N ASP A 436 -17.79 -32.29 -13.70
CA ASP A 436 -18.17 -33.07 -14.88
C ASP A 436 -19.70 -33.30 -14.98
N VAL A 437 -20.51 -32.41 -14.37
CA VAL A 437 -21.98 -32.44 -14.38
C VAL A 437 -22.52 -31.18 -15.03
N LYS A 438 -23.39 -31.32 -16.05
CA LYS A 438 -24.05 -30.18 -16.69
C LYS A 438 -25.17 -29.64 -15.79
N ILE A 439 -25.17 -28.33 -15.55
CA ILE A 439 -26.12 -27.66 -14.64
C ILE A 439 -27.18 -26.93 -15.47
N VAL A 440 -28.40 -27.45 -15.46
CA VAL A 440 -29.55 -26.91 -16.20
C VAL A 440 -30.70 -26.48 -15.29
N ASP A 441 -30.69 -26.93 -14.04
CA ASP A 441 -31.70 -26.67 -13.02
C ASP A 441 -31.11 -26.81 -11.59
N MET A 442 -31.94 -26.58 -10.57
CA MET A 442 -31.53 -26.70 -9.17
C MET A 442 -31.15 -28.13 -8.76
N GLU A 443 -31.73 -29.15 -9.40
CA GLU A 443 -31.47 -30.56 -9.08
C GLU A 443 -30.07 -30.97 -9.57
N SER A 444 -29.77 -30.68 -10.84
CA SER A 444 -28.44 -30.89 -11.43
C SER A 444 -27.37 -30.04 -10.75
N LEU A 445 -27.68 -28.83 -10.27
CA LEU A 445 -26.78 -28.03 -9.44
C LEU A 445 -26.46 -28.72 -8.11
N THR A 446 -27.48 -29.23 -7.42
CA THR A 446 -27.30 -29.94 -6.14
C THR A 446 -26.50 -31.23 -6.34
N GLN A 447 -26.72 -31.92 -7.47
CA GLN A 447 -25.92 -33.08 -7.87
C GLN A 447 -24.45 -32.69 -8.11
N ALA A 448 -24.17 -31.59 -8.81
CA ALA A 448 -22.81 -31.10 -9.04
C ALA A 448 -22.10 -30.80 -7.70
N ILE A 449 -22.78 -30.13 -6.76
CA ILE A 449 -22.26 -29.88 -5.41
C ILE A 449 -21.96 -31.19 -4.67
N GLN A 450 -22.87 -32.17 -4.72
CA GLN A 450 -22.67 -33.47 -4.08
C GLN A 450 -21.44 -34.19 -4.67
N VAL A 451 -21.26 -34.18 -5.99
CA VAL A 451 -20.07 -34.75 -6.64
C VAL A 451 -18.79 -34.06 -6.16
N LEU A 452 -18.79 -32.73 -6.04
CA LEU A 452 -17.62 -31.99 -5.57
C LEU A 452 -17.26 -32.35 -4.11
N HIS A 453 -18.25 -32.49 -3.23
CA HIS A 453 -18.04 -32.95 -1.85
C HIS A 453 -17.53 -34.40 -1.79
N GLU A 454 -18.08 -35.32 -2.59
CA GLU A 454 -17.71 -36.73 -2.53
C GLU A 454 -16.35 -37.03 -3.16
N LYS A 455 -16.14 -36.54 -4.39
CA LYS A 455 -14.97 -36.81 -5.22
C LYS A 455 -13.74 -36.07 -4.70
N PHE A 456 -13.89 -34.79 -4.39
CA PHE A 456 -12.77 -33.94 -3.99
C PHE A 456 -12.71 -33.66 -2.49
N ARG A 457 -13.73 -34.03 -1.69
CA ARG A 457 -13.74 -33.83 -0.23
C ARG A 457 -13.68 -32.36 0.19
N ILE A 458 -14.27 -31.49 -0.62
CA ILE A 458 -14.25 -30.06 -0.38
C ILE A 458 -15.19 -29.73 0.80
N PRO A 459 -14.72 -29.07 1.87
CA PRO A 459 -15.56 -28.78 3.03
C PRO A 459 -16.70 -27.81 2.73
N HIS A 460 -16.38 -26.71 2.05
CA HIS A 460 -17.31 -25.63 1.75
C HIS A 460 -17.30 -25.28 0.26
N ILE A 461 -18.47 -25.05 -0.32
CA ILE A 461 -18.64 -24.67 -1.71
C ILE A 461 -19.61 -23.49 -1.77
N ILE A 462 -19.29 -22.46 -2.54
CA ILE A 462 -20.26 -21.44 -2.94
C ILE A 462 -20.20 -21.31 -4.46
N ILE A 463 -21.33 -21.59 -5.11
CA ILE A 463 -21.53 -21.33 -6.53
C ILE A 463 -22.05 -19.90 -6.69
N THR A 464 -21.26 -19.06 -7.35
CA THR A 464 -21.61 -17.66 -7.62
C THR A 464 -22.46 -17.52 -8.88
N SER A 465 -23.41 -16.59 -8.86
CA SER A 465 -24.19 -16.14 -10.04
C SER A 465 -24.97 -17.25 -10.78
N VAL A 466 -25.90 -17.90 -10.10
CA VAL A 466 -26.82 -18.87 -10.71
C VAL A 466 -28.11 -18.18 -11.13
N SER A 467 -28.55 -18.42 -12.37
CA SER A 467 -29.86 -17.97 -12.86
C SER A 467 -30.57 -19.11 -13.58
N PHE A 468 -31.67 -19.59 -13.00
CA PHE A 468 -32.56 -20.54 -13.67
C PHE A 468 -33.84 -19.81 -14.07
N ALA A 469 -34.18 -19.87 -15.35
CA ALA A 469 -35.46 -19.38 -15.83
C ALA A 469 -36.57 -20.25 -15.22
N THR A 470 -37.36 -19.69 -14.29
CA THR A 470 -38.54 -20.36 -13.76
C THR A 470 -39.74 -20.02 -14.64
N PRO A 471 -40.61 -20.99 -15.01
CA PRO A 471 -41.84 -20.68 -15.73
C PRO A 471 -42.72 -19.75 -14.88
N GLY A 472 -42.89 -18.50 -15.32
CA GLY A 472 -43.72 -17.49 -14.64
C GLY A 472 -42.97 -16.38 -13.90
N ASN A 473 -41.63 -16.39 -13.87
CA ASN A 473 -40.84 -15.29 -13.34
C ASN A 473 -39.70 -14.95 -14.33
N PRO A 474 -39.76 -13.83 -15.07
CA PRO A 474 -38.65 -13.45 -15.94
C PRO A 474 -37.37 -13.27 -15.11
N SER A 475 -36.23 -13.49 -15.75
CA SER A 475 -34.85 -13.56 -15.22
C SER A 475 -34.34 -12.27 -14.54
N SER A 476 -35.02 -11.79 -13.49
CA SER A 476 -34.67 -10.57 -12.75
C SER A 476 -34.03 -10.85 -11.39
N ASN A 477 -33.86 -12.11 -11.00
CA ASN A 477 -33.25 -12.52 -9.74
C ASN A 477 -32.04 -13.40 -10.00
N LEU A 478 -30.94 -13.10 -9.32
CA LEU A 478 -29.75 -13.94 -9.24
C LEU A 478 -29.77 -14.71 -7.94
N SER A 479 -29.08 -15.85 -7.92
CA SER A 479 -28.94 -16.68 -6.73
C SER A 479 -27.48 -17.04 -6.49
N VAL A 480 -27.12 -17.08 -5.22
CA VAL A 480 -25.90 -17.75 -4.75
C VAL A 480 -26.32 -19.00 -4.02
N VAL A 481 -25.70 -20.12 -4.38
CA VAL A 481 -25.96 -21.42 -3.74
C VAL A 481 -24.71 -21.84 -2.99
N GLY A 482 -24.84 -22.08 -1.69
CA GLY A 482 -23.74 -22.54 -0.85
C GLY A 482 -24.01 -23.91 -0.27
N SER A 483 -22.93 -24.62 0.09
CA SER A 483 -23.01 -25.89 0.81
C SER A 483 -21.82 -26.12 1.72
N THR A 484 -22.10 -26.68 2.90
CA THR A 484 -21.09 -27.25 3.80
C THR A 484 -21.38 -28.74 3.95
N MET A 485 -20.38 -29.59 3.71
CA MET A 485 -20.60 -31.03 3.83
C MET A 485 -20.83 -31.48 5.28
N THR A 486 -21.45 -32.63 5.46
CA THR A 486 -21.44 -33.38 6.71
C THR A 486 -20.16 -34.22 6.83
N SER A 487 -19.93 -34.83 8.00
CA SER A 487 -18.86 -35.83 8.19
C SER A 487 -18.93 -36.98 7.18
N GLY A 488 -20.14 -37.34 6.75
CA GLY A 488 -20.42 -38.33 5.71
C GLY A 488 -20.38 -37.79 4.27
N ARG A 489 -19.88 -36.56 4.06
CA ARG A 489 -19.80 -35.86 2.76
C ARG A 489 -21.16 -35.62 2.08
N LYS A 490 -22.24 -35.55 2.85
CA LYS A 490 -23.54 -35.14 2.31
C LYS A 490 -23.61 -33.62 2.25
N ALA A 491 -24.10 -33.08 1.14
CA ALA A 491 -24.31 -31.66 0.97
C ALA A 491 -25.39 -31.14 1.93
N ARG A 492 -25.12 -29.99 2.57
CA ARG A 492 -26.12 -29.18 3.27
C ARG A 492 -26.28 -27.87 2.52
N THR A 493 -27.20 -27.86 1.58
CA THR A 493 -27.37 -26.81 0.58
C THR A 493 -28.29 -25.70 1.07
N PHE A 494 -27.91 -24.46 0.77
CA PHE A 494 -28.74 -23.28 0.97
C PHE A 494 -28.66 -22.36 -0.25
N GLN A 495 -29.72 -21.59 -0.48
CA GLN A 495 -29.81 -20.60 -1.55
C GLN A 495 -30.13 -19.22 -0.95
N ILE A 496 -29.46 -18.19 -1.47
CA ILE A 496 -29.81 -16.78 -1.22
C ILE A 496 -30.17 -16.15 -2.56
N SER A 497 -31.41 -15.69 -2.68
CA SER A 497 -31.94 -15.03 -3.88
C SER A 497 -31.99 -13.52 -3.69
N PHE A 498 -31.55 -12.77 -4.70
CA PHE A 498 -31.53 -11.31 -4.69
C PHE A 498 -31.80 -10.75 -6.10
N PRO A 499 -32.35 -9.53 -6.21
CA PRO A 499 -32.65 -8.95 -7.52
C PRO A 499 -31.37 -8.62 -8.28
N SER A 500 -31.35 -8.94 -9.58
CA SER A 500 -30.29 -8.54 -10.49
C SER A 500 -30.32 -7.02 -10.66
N ILE A 501 -29.16 -6.39 -10.60
CA ILE A 501 -29.01 -4.98 -10.95
C ILE A 501 -28.66 -4.95 -12.43
N ASP A 502 -29.50 -4.33 -13.26
CA ASP A 502 -29.29 -4.19 -14.71
C ASP A 502 -28.18 -3.18 -15.01
N CYS A 503 -26.96 -3.56 -14.67
CA CYS A 503 -25.76 -2.81 -14.93
C CYS A 503 -24.54 -3.75 -14.96
N TYR A 504 -23.58 -3.44 -15.83
CA TYR A 504 -22.31 -4.15 -15.88
C TYR A 504 -21.36 -3.58 -14.83
N PHE A 505 -20.75 -4.45 -14.03
CA PHE A 505 -19.76 -4.07 -13.02
C PHE A 505 -18.50 -4.92 -13.21
N CYS A 506 -17.34 -4.30 -13.07
CA CYS A 506 -16.05 -4.98 -13.07
C CYS A 506 -15.65 -5.40 -11.64
N GLY A 507 -15.04 -6.58 -11.46
CA GLY A 507 -14.48 -6.99 -10.16
C GLY A 507 -15.49 -7.47 -9.10
N THR A 508 -16.72 -7.81 -9.47
CA THR A 508 -17.73 -8.33 -8.53
C THR A 508 -17.35 -9.68 -7.91
N GLY A 509 -16.73 -10.57 -8.69
CA GLY A 509 -16.18 -11.84 -8.18
C GLY A 509 -15.06 -11.61 -7.18
N ASP A 510 -14.15 -10.68 -7.47
CA ASP A 510 -13.06 -10.31 -6.55
C ASP A 510 -13.59 -9.75 -5.23
N MET A 511 -14.60 -8.87 -5.30
CA MET A 511 -15.28 -8.36 -4.13
C MET A 511 -15.97 -9.48 -3.33
N PHE A 512 -16.66 -10.41 -4.00
CA PHE A 512 -17.29 -11.55 -3.34
C PHE A 512 -16.24 -12.42 -2.62
N GLY A 513 -15.17 -12.80 -3.33
CA GLY A 513 -14.10 -13.64 -2.79
C GLY A 513 -13.39 -13.03 -1.59
N ALA A 514 -13.08 -11.74 -1.65
CA ALA A 514 -12.46 -11.03 -0.53
C ALA A 514 -13.41 -10.90 0.67
N LEU A 515 -14.67 -10.52 0.44
CA LEU A 515 -15.65 -10.38 1.51
C LEU A 515 -15.97 -11.73 2.17
N ILE A 516 -16.20 -12.80 1.39
CA ILE A 516 -16.52 -14.10 1.97
C ILE A 516 -15.37 -14.64 2.81
N THR A 517 -14.13 -14.45 2.37
CA THR A 517 -12.92 -14.82 3.09
C THR A 517 -12.85 -14.16 4.47
N SER A 518 -13.22 -12.87 4.58
CA SER A 518 -13.29 -12.19 5.88
C SER A 518 -14.51 -12.61 6.70
N ARG A 519 -15.70 -12.63 6.08
CA ARG A 519 -16.98 -12.88 6.77
C ARG A 519 -17.14 -14.32 7.27
N ILE A 520 -16.53 -15.30 6.61
CA ILE A 520 -16.57 -16.69 7.08
C ILE A 520 -15.76 -16.86 8.37
N ARG A 521 -14.61 -16.19 8.50
CA ARG A 521 -13.83 -16.18 9.76
C ARG A 521 -14.61 -15.51 10.90
N GLU A 522 -15.30 -14.42 10.61
CA GLU A 522 -16.18 -13.74 11.58
C GLU A 522 -17.32 -14.67 12.03
N ALA A 523 -18.03 -15.30 11.08
CA ALA A 523 -19.12 -16.21 11.37
C ALA A 523 -18.66 -17.46 12.15
N VAL A 524 -17.48 -18.00 11.82
CA VAL A 524 -16.87 -19.13 12.55
C VAL A 524 -16.45 -18.71 13.96
N SER A 525 -15.92 -17.51 14.14
CA SER A 525 -15.50 -17.00 15.45
C SER A 525 -16.70 -16.76 16.38
N ALA A 526 -17.89 -16.54 15.83
CA ALA A 526 -19.13 -16.44 16.61
C ALA A 526 -19.63 -17.80 17.14
N VAL A 527 -19.12 -18.92 16.62
CA VAL A 527 -19.46 -20.28 17.08
C VAL A 527 -18.35 -20.81 17.99
N PRO A 528 -18.62 -21.05 19.29
CA PRO A 528 -17.61 -21.51 20.23
C PRO A 528 -16.90 -22.79 19.78
N GLY A 529 -15.56 -22.77 19.77
CA GLY A 529 -14.73 -23.94 19.45
C GLY A 529 -14.64 -24.31 17.97
N LEU A 530 -15.41 -23.69 17.07
CA LEU A 530 -15.37 -24.04 15.64
C LEU A 530 -14.04 -23.66 14.97
N ARG A 531 -13.41 -22.57 15.44
CA ARG A 531 -12.15 -22.05 14.90
C ARG A 531 -10.94 -22.99 15.08
N SER A 532 -11.00 -23.95 16.00
CA SER A 532 -9.94 -24.95 16.17
C SER A 532 -10.17 -26.23 15.35
N ARG A 533 -11.35 -26.40 14.73
CA ARG A 533 -11.69 -27.57 13.94
C ARG A 533 -11.10 -27.48 12.54
N ALA A 534 -10.72 -28.65 12.01
CA ALA A 534 -10.26 -28.79 10.64
C ALA A 534 -11.28 -28.18 9.66
N SER A 535 -10.79 -27.30 8.80
CA SER A 535 -11.60 -26.61 7.78
C SER A 535 -12.84 -25.90 8.32
N TRP A 536 -12.90 -25.59 9.62
CA TRP A 536 -14.06 -24.97 10.27
C TRP A 536 -15.40 -25.70 10.02
N LEU A 537 -15.33 -27.02 9.87
CA LEU A 537 -16.51 -27.84 9.58
C LEU A 537 -17.45 -27.91 10.79
N SER A 538 -18.68 -27.43 10.63
CA SER A 538 -19.72 -27.48 11.67
C SER A 538 -20.26 -28.89 11.88
N ASP A 539 -20.78 -29.17 13.09
CA ASP A 539 -21.43 -30.44 13.41
C ASP A 539 -22.60 -30.77 12.48
N ASP A 540 -22.85 -32.06 12.28
CA ASP A 540 -23.78 -32.56 11.26
C ASP A 540 -25.25 -32.18 11.52
N ASP A 541 -25.60 -31.85 12.77
CA ASP A 541 -26.93 -31.41 13.20
C ASP A 541 -27.23 -29.93 12.88
N VAL A 542 -26.20 -29.14 12.58
CA VAL A 542 -26.37 -27.73 12.18
C VAL A 542 -27.11 -27.67 10.84
N ALA A 543 -28.25 -26.96 10.83
CA ALA A 543 -29.10 -26.78 9.67
C ALA A 543 -28.39 -25.95 8.58
N ALA A 544 -28.71 -26.20 7.30
CA ALA A 544 -28.05 -25.55 6.17
C ALA A 544 -28.11 -24.01 6.21
N THR A 545 -29.21 -23.44 6.70
CA THR A 545 -29.42 -21.99 6.84
C THR A 545 -28.73 -21.38 8.08
N GLU A 546 -28.27 -22.20 9.01
CA GLU A 546 -27.59 -21.78 10.24
C GLU A 546 -26.07 -21.98 10.16
N LEU A 547 -25.58 -22.57 9.06
CA LEU A 547 -24.16 -22.71 8.80
C LEU A 547 -23.44 -21.34 8.84
N PRO A 548 -22.22 -21.27 9.40
CA PRO A 548 -21.40 -20.07 9.32
C PRO A 548 -21.19 -19.58 7.88
N LEU A 549 -21.10 -20.51 6.92
CA LEU A 549 -21.03 -20.21 5.49
C LEU A 549 -22.26 -19.43 4.99
N ALA A 550 -23.46 -19.82 5.44
CA ALA A 550 -24.71 -19.15 5.09
C ALA A 550 -24.75 -17.74 5.69
N ARG A 551 -24.42 -17.59 6.98
CA ARG A 551 -24.37 -16.29 7.66
C ARG A 551 -23.34 -15.34 7.05
N ALA A 552 -22.20 -15.88 6.64
CA ALA A 552 -21.18 -15.12 5.91
C ALA A 552 -21.73 -14.66 4.56
N ALA A 553 -22.32 -15.56 3.77
CA ALA A 553 -22.87 -15.24 2.45
C ALA A 553 -24.01 -14.19 2.51
N GLU A 554 -24.89 -14.26 3.53
CA GLU A 554 -25.93 -13.24 3.79
C GLU A 554 -25.33 -11.84 3.96
N LYS A 555 -24.27 -11.72 4.79
CA LYS A 555 -23.56 -10.46 5.00
C LYS A 555 -22.83 -9.97 3.74
N VAL A 556 -22.18 -10.88 3.01
CA VAL A 556 -21.48 -10.55 1.76
C VAL A 556 -22.45 -9.97 0.75
N LEU A 557 -23.58 -10.65 0.50
CA LEU A 557 -24.57 -10.19 -0.47
C LEU A 557 -25.23 -8.88 -0.06
N ALA A 558 -25.45 -8.67 1.23
CA ALA A 558 -25.92 -7.39 1.74
C ALA A 558 -24.95 -6.24 1.44
N SER A 559 -23.65 -6.42 1.74
CA SER A 559 -22.61 -5.45 1.40
C SER A 559 -22.51 -5.20 -0.09
N MET A 560 -22.43 -6.27 -0.89
CA MET A 560 -22.29 -6.16 -2.34
C MET A 560 -23.48 -5.45 -2.97
N HIS A 561 -24.71 -5.81 -2.60
CA HIS A 561 -25.90 -5.20 -3.18
C HIS A 561 -25.99 -3.70 -2.87
N GLU A 562 -25.61 -3.29 -1.66
CA GLU A 562 -25.57 -1.87 -1.28
C GLU A 562 -24.50 -1.10 -2.07
N VAL A 563 -23.29 -1.65 -2.20
CA VAL A 563 -22.20 -1.05 -2.98
C VAL A 563 -22.58 -0.94 -4.46
N LEU A 564 -23.14 -2.01 -5.03
CA LEU A 564 -23.53 -2.03 -6.45
C LEU A 564 -24.69 -1.07 -6.74
N ALA A 565 -25.68 -0.97 -5.84
CA ALA A 565 -26.77 -0.01 -5.97
C ALA A 565 -26.27 1.43 -5.93
N LYS A 566 -25.43 1.78 -4.95
CA LYS A 566 -24.84 3.13 -4.85
C LYS A 566 -23.91 3.44 -6.01
N THR A 567 -23.15 2.45 -6.49
CA THR A 567 -22.30 2.59 -7.67
C THR A 567 -23.15 2.89 -8.91
N ARG A 568 -24.22 2.12 -9.16
CA ARG A 568 -25.20 2.38 -10.24
C ARG A 568 -25.75 3.80 -10.16
N ASP A 569 -26.20 4.22 -8.99
CA ASP A 569 -26.83 5.53 -8.79
C ASP A 569 -25.84 6.69 -9.03
N ALA A 570 -24.54 6.46 -8.80
CA ALA A 570 -23.47 7.42 -9.08
C ALA A 570 -23.01 7.44 -10.56
N MET A 571 -23.29 6.40 -11.35
CA MET A 571 -22.77 6.28 -12.73
C MET A 571 -23.10 7.48 -13.62
N PRO A 572 -24.35 8.02 -13.66
CA PRO A 572 -24.66 9.14 -14.54
C PRO A 572 -23.77 10.36 -14.27
N ALA A 573 -23.50 10.65 -12.98
CA ALA A 573 -22.66 11.78 -12.58
C ALA A 573 -21.18 11.54 -12.93
N VAL A 574 -20.69 10.31 -12.84
CA VAL A 574 -19.32 9.95 -13.27
C VAL A 574 -19.19 10.04 -14.79
N MET A 575 -20.19 9.58 -15.54
CA MET A 575 -20.22 9.68 -16.99
C MET A 575 -20.21 11.15 -17.44
N GLU A 576 -21.04 12.00 -16.84
CA GLU A 576 -21.11 13.43 -17.17
C GLU A 576 -19.76 14.14 -16.91
N ARG A 577 -19.16 13.93 -15.73
CA ARG A 577 -17.84 14.50 -15.42
C ARG A 577 -16.75 14.01 -16.37
N THR A 578 -16.78 12.73 -16.73
CA THR A 578 -15.78 12.16 -17.64
C THR A 578 -15.94 12.71 -19.06
N TRP A 579 -17.19 12.89 -19.53
CA TRP A 579 -17.49 13.53 -20.81
C TRP A 579 -17.12 15.01 -20.87
N ALA A 580 -17.12 15.72 -19.73
CA ALA A 580 -16.71 17.12 -19.66
C ALA A 580 -15.20 17.32 -19.79
N LEU A 581 -14.39 16.30 -19.50
CA LEU A 581 -12.93 16.32 -19.60
C LEU A 581 -12.41 15.93 -21.00
N LEU A 582 -13.27 15.41 -21.87
CA LEU A 582 -12.93 15.01 -23.24
C LEU A 582 -13.22 16.15 -24.23
N GLN A 583 -12.47 16.22 -25.34
CA GLN A 583 -12.73 17.22 -26.36
C GLN A 583 -14.05 16.94 -27.07
N ILE A 584 -14.69 17.96 -27.66
CA ILE A 584 -16.01 17.81 -28.30
C ILE A 584 -15.95 16.78 -29.45
N GLU A 585 -14.82 16.71 -30.15
CA GLU A 585 -14.54 15.78 -31.25
C GLU A 585 -14.45 14.32 -30.79
N ASP A 586 -14.16 14.06 -29.50
CA ASP A 586 -14.08 12.71 -28.92
C ASP A 586 -15.47 12.07 -28.67
N ARG A 587 -16.57 12.84 -28.80
CA ARG A 587 -17.93 12.37 -28.48
C ARG A 587 -18.52 11.39 -29.49
N GLU A 588 -17.93 11.32 -30.68
CA GLU A 588 -18.35 10.39 -31.74
C GLU A 588 -17.47 9.12 -31.80
N ASP A 589 -16.41 9.01 -30.98
CA ASP A 589 -15.53 7.83 -30.93
C ASP A 589 -16.10 6.71 -30.04
N GLU A 590 -16.44 5.58 -30.65
CA GLU A 590 -16.94 4.38 -29.96
C GLU A 590 -15.99 3.86 -28.86
N LYS A 591 -14.67 4.02 -29.03
CA LYS A 591 -13.68 3.62 -28.02
C LYS A 591 -13.73 4.53 -26.79
N LYS A 592 -13.92 5.84 -27.00
CA LYS A 592 -14.06 6.82 -25.92
C LYS A 592 -15.40 6.63 -25.19
N ALA A 593 -16.48 6.35 -25.92
CA ALA A 593 -17.76 5.99 -25.31
C ALA A 593 -17.67 4.71 -24.46
N HIS A 594 -16.95 3.67 -24.93
CA HIS A 594 -16.68 2.47 -24.14
C HIS A 594 -15.84 2.76 -22.90
N TYR A 595 -14.79 3.59 -23.01
CA TYR A 595 -13.98 4.04 -21.88
C TYR A 595 -14.81 4.75 -20.79
N VAL A 596 -15.67 5.70 -21.17
CA VAL A 596 -16.53 6.42 -20.22
C VAL A 596 -17.47 5.46 -19.49
N LYS A 597 -18.06 4.50 -20.23
CA LYS A 597 -18.92 3.46 -19.65
C LYS A 597 -18.14 2.53 -18.71
N SER A 598 -16.94 2.11 -19.09
CA SER A 598 -16.07 1.26 -18.26
C SER A 598 -15.63 1.97 -16.98
N LYS A 599 -15.28 3.26 -17.05
CA LYS A 599 -14.91 4.07 -15.87
C LYS A 599 -16.06 4.27 -14.91
N ALA A 600 -17.27 4.51 -15.43
CA ALA A 600 -18.47 4.59 -14.60
C ALA A 600 -18.85 3.25 -13.97
N ALA A 601 -18.53 2.12 -14.61
CA ALA A 601 -18.78 0.76 -14.13
C ALA A 601 -17.80 0.27 -13.03
N GLU A 602 -16.79 1.06 -12.68
CA GLU A 602 -15.84 0.71 -11.62
C GLU A 602 -16.47 0.83 -10.23
N LEU A 603 -16.22 -0.17 -9.37
CA LEU A 603 -16.76 -0.23 -8.03
C LEU A 603 -16.24 0.92 -7.17
N GLN A 604 -17.17 1.74 -6.67
CA GLN A 604 -16.88 2.87 -5.80
C GLN A 604 -16.69 2.40 -4.34
N LEU A 605 -15.66 1.62 -4.07
CA LEU A 605 -15.45 0.98 -2.76
C LEU A 605 -15.08 1.96 -1.65
N VAL A 606 -14.21 2.94 -1.96
CA VAL A 606 -13.69 3.93 -0.99
C VAL A 606 -14.78 4.87 -0.48
N THR A 607 -15.77 5.20 -1.30
CA THR A 607 -16.90 6.05 -0.92
C THR A 607 -18.00 5.28 -0.19
N ASN A 608 -17.96 3.94 -0.18
CA ASN A 608 -18.99 3.08 0.38
C ASN A 608 -18.46 2.14 1.49
N LEU A 609 -17.48 2.59 2.27
CA LEU A 609 -16.83 1.79 3.32
C LEU A 609 -17.81 1.29 4.39
N ASP A 610 -18.80 2.09 4.77
CA ASP A 610 -19.78 1.70 5.78
C ASP A 610 -20.63 0.52 5.30
N SER A 611 -20.96 0.49 4.01
CA SER A 611 -21.68 -0.62 3.38
C SER A 611 -20.87 -1.92 3.40
N LEU A 612 -19.53 -1.82 3.40
CA LEU A 612 -18.63 -2.97 3.52
C LEU A 612 -18.45 -3.42 4.98
N ARG A 613 -18.46 -2.48 5.94
CA ARG A 613 -18.22 -2.78 7.37
C ARG A 613 -19.46 -3.29 8.09
N SER A 614 -20.59 -2.61 7.91
CA SER A 614 -21.82 -2.84 8.68
C SER A 614 -23.05 -2.89 7.75
N PRO A 615 -23.14 -3.90 6.86
CA PRO A 615 -24.26 -4.00 5.94
C PRO A 615 -25.58 -4.33 6.64
N SER A 616 -26.68 -3.81 6.10
CA SER A 616 -28.03 -4.24 6.49
C SER A 616 -28.42 -5.52 5.77
N ILE A 617 -28.58 -6.63 6.50
CA ILE A 617 -28.93 -7.93 5.91
C ILE A 617 -30.37 -7.87 5.39
N LYS A 618 -30.53 -7.96 4.06
CA LYS A 618 -31.83 -7.92 3.36
C LYS A 618 -32.23 -9.25 2.73
N PHE A 619 -31.24 -10.11 2.44
CA PHE A 619 -31.44 -11.39 1.77
C PHE A 619 -31.03 -12.50 2.73
N ALA A 620 -31.95 -13.43 2.99
CA ALA A 620 -31.74 -14.53 3.93
C ALA A 620 -31.54 -15.86 3.18
N ALA A 621 -30.76 -16.74 3.78
CA ALA A 621 -30.56 -18.10 3.29
C ALA A 621 -31.82 -18.93 3.47
N THR A 622 -32.19 -19.64 2.41
CA THR A 622 -33.29 -20.62 2.38
C THR A 622 -32.73 -21.99 2.11
N LYS A 623 -33.33 -23.02 2.71
CA LYS A 623 -32.93 -24.40 2.47
C LYS A 623 -33.47 -24.85 1.11
N ILE A 624 -32.65 -25.58 0.37
CA ILE A 624 -33.01 -26.21 -0.91
C ILE A 624 -32.80 -27.71 -0.85
#